data_AF-A0A9D0I9D6-F1
#
_entry.id   AF-A0A9D0I9D6-F1
#
_cell.length_a   1.000
_cell.length_b   1.000
_cell.length_c   1.000
_cell.angle_alpha   90.00
_cell.angle_beta   90.00
_cell.angle_gamma   90.00
#
_symmetry.space_group_name_H-M   'P 1'
#
loop_
_entity.id
_entity.type
_entity.pdbx_description
1 polymer ?
#
loop_
_entity_poly.entity_id
_entity_poly.type
_entity_poly.pdbx_seq_one_letter_code
_entity_poly.pdbx_strand_id
1 'polypeptide(L)'
;MTEYRPCQGCLVLYKTRPAIVTEIGEKIDIRLDGGKQKRVRPKDIHLLHPGPVDSLSLAQPVPGDVEEAWELVSGVRTHLQELAGLIYGEYTPETAWATWQLVKEGLWFEGEPDAIVARSREQVEKDRARRQAREQAAREWSGFLERLAARRLEPADRERLQEVERLALGQTGQSRILQALGRQETPAAAHRLLTAVGYWQGEHNPWPARSGMPARNPELAVPELPAEVQRLDLTALPAFAIDDEGNQDPDDAISLDGDRIWVHVADVAALAPPDSSLDLEARARAANLYLPEGVVHMLPPLLTTCLGLGLQARSPALSIGFRVTSDARLEAVEIRSSWVRVSRCSYAEVDRRLDEAPFAHLARLARRFRERRQEQGAVRLDLPEVSVKLAPGGEVLIRPLPRMESREMVMELMLMAGEAVARYAVA
;
A
#
# COMPACT_ATOMS: atom_id res chain seq x y z
N MET A 1 -25.56 -47.37 -45.58
CA MET A 1 -24.55 -46.29 -45.46
C MET A 1 -23.86 -46.16 -46.80
N THR A 2 -24.22 -45.14 -47.57
CA THR A 2 -23.58 -44.84 -48.85
C THR A 2 -22.25 -44.16 -48.52
N GLU A 3 -21.12 -44.85 -48.68
CA GLU A 3 -19.80 -44.21 -48.64
C GLU A 3 -19.73 -43.23 -49.81
N TYR A 4 -20.06 -41.96 -49.58
CA TYR A 4 -19.89 -40.92 -50.58
C TYR A 4 -18.39 -40.70 -50.80
N ARG A 5 -17.89 -41.17 -51.95
CA ARG A 5 -16.53 -40.86 -52.39
C ARG A 5 -16.44 -39.38 -52.76
N PRO A 6 -15.37 -38.66 -52.39
CA PRO A 6 -15.16 -37.29 -52.82
C PRO A 6 -15.24 -37.20 -54.35
N CYS A 7 -15.90 -36.15 -54.83
CA CYS A 7 -16.10 -35.81 -56.24
C CYS A 7 -15.43 -34.46 -56.55
N GLN A 8 -15.17 -34.17 -57.83
CA GLN A 8 -14.72 -32.83 -58.19
C GLN A 8 -15.84 -31.81 -57.88
N GLY A 9 -15.48 -30.69 -57.24
CA GLY A 9 -16.44 -29.68 -56.78
C GLY A 9 -17.10 -29.98 -55.43
N CYS A 10 -16.76 -31.09 -54.77
CA CYS A 10 -17.22 -31.40 -53.42
C CYS A 10 -16.57 -30.47 -52.35
N LEU A 11 -17.32 -30.13 -51.29
CA LEU A 11 -16.82 -29.44 -50.10
C LEU A 11 -16.25 -30.45 -49.12
N VAL A 12 -15.00 -30.26 -48.69
CA VAL A 12 -14.30 -31.15 -47.75
C VAL A 12 -13.67 -30.38 -46.61
N LEU A 13 -13.50 -31.04 -45.48
CA LEU A 13 -12.74 -30.56 -44.34
C LEU A 13 -11.30 -31.07 -44.45
N TYR A 14 -10.34 -30.15 -44.55
CA TYR A 14 -8.92 -30.48 -44.41
C TYR A 14 -8.40 -29.91 -43.09
N LYS A 15 -8.01 -30.80 -42.18
CA LYS A 15 -7.74 -30.47 -40.76
C LYS A 15 -8.94 -29.80 -40.10
N THR A 16 -8.93 -28.47 -40.00
CA THR A 16 -9.98 -27.67 -39.36
C THR A 16 -10.53 -26.58 -40.27
N ARG A 17 -10.21 -26.63 -41.57
CA ARG A 17 -10.53 -25.59 -42.56
C ARG A 17 -11.32 -26.20 -43.73
N PRO A 18 -12.24 -25.42 -44.34
CA PRO A 18 -12.97 -25.88 -45.51
C PRO A 18 -12.05 -25.85 -46.74
N ALA A 19 -12.27 -26.78 -47.66
CA ALA A 19 -11.58 -26.88 -48.93
C ALA A 19 -12.52 -27.41 -50.03
N ILE A 20 -12.22 -27.09 -51.29
CA ILE A 20 -12.94 -27.62 -52.45
C ILE A 20 -12.05 -28.65 -53.15
N VAL A 21 -12.60 -29.80 -53.51
CA VAL A 21 -11.88 -30.78 -54.34
C VAL A 21 -11.81 -30.28 -55.78
N THR A 22 -10.61 -30.11 -56.32
CA THR A 22 -10.39 -29.65 -57.70
C THR A 22 -10.10 -30.79 -58.67
N GLU A 23 -9.44 -31.87 -58.22
CA GLU A 23 -9.11 -33.02 -59.07
C GLU A 23 -8.98 -34.31 -58.23
N ILE A 24 -9.35 -35.46 -58.81
CA ILE A 24 -9.33 -36.76 -58.15
C ILE A 24 -8.40 -37.72 -58.92
N GLY A 25 -7.36 -38.18 -58.24
CA GLY A 25 -6.49 -39.29 -58.66
C GLY A 25 -6.10 -40.16 -57.47
N GLU A 26 -4.91 -40.81 -57.51
CA GLU A 26 -4.36 -41.54 -56.35
C GLU A 26 -4.18 -40.63 -55.12
N LYS A 27 -3.96 -39.34 -55.37
CA LYS A 27 -4.04 -38.25 -54.39
C LYS A 27 -5.07 -37.24 -54.88
N ILE A 28 -5.66 -36.51 -53.94
CA ILE A 28 -6.74 -35.55 -54.21
C ILE A 28 -6.15 -34.15 -54.16
N ASP A 29 -6.42 -33.35 -55.19
CA ASP A 29 -6.07 -31.93 -55.18
C ASP A 29 -7.23 -31.13 -54.61
N ILE A 30 -6.92 -30.30 -53.61
CA ILE A 30 -7.88 -29.44 -52.92
C ILE A 30 -7.45 -27.98 -53.02
N ARG A 31 -8.44 -27.08 -53.07
CA ARG A 31 -8.27 -25.63 -52.99
C ARG A 31 -8.75 -25.15 -51.63
N LEU A 32 -7.86 -24.49 -50.88
CA LEU A 32 -8.13 -23.91 -49.56
C LEU A 32 -8.54 -22.44 -49.68
N ASP A 33 -9.07 -21.90 -48.59
CA ASP A 33 -9.37 -20.48 -48.45
C ASP A 33 -8.11 -19.61 -48.73
N GLY A 34 -8.29 -18.54 -49.50
CA GLY A 34 -7.20 -17.74 -50.08
C GLY A 34 -6.55 -18.31 -51.36
N GLY A 35 -7.18 -19.29 -52.02
CA GLY A 35 -6.80 -19.77 -53.36
C GLY A 35 -5.64 -20.76 -53.43
N LYS A 36 -5.07 -21.17 -52.28
CA LYS A 36 -3.93 -22.10 -52.24
C LYS A 36 -4.37 -23.51 -52.61
N GLN A 37 -3.67 -24.13 -53.55
CA GLN A 37 -3.88 -25.54 -53.91
C GLN A 37 -2.96 -26.46 -53.10
N LYS A 38 -3.45 -27.67 -52.79
CA LYS A 38 -2.68 -28.69 -52.06
C LYS A 38 -3.08 -30.09 -52.49
N ARG A 39 -2.08 -30.96 -52.66
CA ARG A 39 -2.26 -32.39 -52.92
C ARG A 39 -2.25 -33.19 -51.62
N VAL A 40 -3.31 -33.91 -51.30
CA VAL A 40 -3.52 -34.62 -50.03
C VAL A 40 -3.91 -36.08 -50.25
N ARG A 41 -3.73 -36.94 -49.23
CA ARG A 41 -4.21 -38.33 -49.30
C ARG A 41 -5.71 -38.36 -49.00
N PRO A 42 -6.48 -39.32 -49.54
CA PRO A 42 -7.92 -39.43 -49.27
C PRO A 42 -8.29 -39.45 -47.78
N LYS A 43 -7.46 -40.10 -46.95
CA LYS A 43 -7.65 -40.17 -45.49
C LYS A 43 -7.44 -38.86 -44.73
N ASP A 44 -6.87 -37.84 -45.37
CA ASP A 44 -6.54 -36.56 -44.71
C ASP A 44 -7.67 -35.52 -44.84
N ILE A 45 -8.77 -35.89 -45.51
CA ILE A 45 -9.94 -35.05 -45.74
C ILE A 45 -11.22 -35.77 -45.32
N HIS A 46 -12.20 -35.01 -44.85
CA HIS A 46 -13.56 -35.51 -44.61
C HIS A 46 -14.54 -34.81 -45.53
N LEU A 47 -15.48 -35.54 -46.13
CA LEU A 47 -16.50 -34.93 -46.98
C LEU A 47 -17.51 -34.15 -46.12
N LEU A 48 -17.70 -32.86 -46.41
CA LEU A 48 -18.70 -32.03 -45.74
C LEU A 48 -19.96 -31.83 -46.59
N HIS A 49 -19.85 -31.79 -47.92
CA HIS A 49 -20.99 -31.68 -48.84
C HIS A 49 -20.60 -32.21 -50.25
N PRO A 50 -21.48 -32.93 -50.98
CA PRO A 50 -21.18 -33.48 -52.31
C PRO A 50 -21.05 -32.42 -53.43
N GLY A 51 -21.22 -31.14 -53.13
CA GLY A 51 -21.13 -30.05 -54.10
C GLY A 51 -22.34 -29.94 -55.03
N PRO A 52 -22.22 -29.19 -56.14
CA PRO A 52 -21.03 -28.44 -56.56
C PRO A 52 -20.77 -27.20 -55.68
N VAL A 53 -19.49 -26.90 -55.43
CA VAL A 53 -19.04 -25.68 -54.73
C VAL A 53 -17.98 -24.97 -55.57
N ASP A 54 -18.31 -23.76 -56.02
CA ASP A 54 -17.41 -22.96 -56.86
C ASP A 54 -16.50 -22.03 -56.04
N SER A 55 -16.94 -21.63 -54.84
CA SER A 55 -16.24 -20.70 -53.95
C SER A 55 -16.32 -21.11 -52.49
N LEU A 56 -15.27 -20.82 -51.72
CA LEU A 56 -15.24 -21.00 -50.26
C LEU A 56 -15.78 -19.79 -49.49
N SER A 57 -16.14 -18.70 -50.17
CA SER A 57 -16.89 -17.57 -49.60
C SER A 57 -18.37 -17.94 -49.49
N LEU A 58 -18.67 -18.98 -48.73
CA LEU A 58 -20.02 -19.46 -48.48
C LEU A 58 -20.81 -18.39 -47.73
N ALA A 59 -22.02 -18.10 -48.19
CA ALA A 59 -22.92 -17.18 -47.49
C ALA A 59 -23.30 -17.77 -46.13
N GLN A 60 -23.57 -16.91 -45.14
CA GLN A 60 -24.22 -17.40 -43.92
C GLN A 60 -25.65 -17.82 -44.27
N PRO A 61 -26.05 -19.06 -44.00
CA PRO A 61 -27.43 -19.49 -44.21
C PRO A 61 -28.38 -18.72 -43.30
N VAL A 62 -29.67 -18.76 -43.60
CA VAL A 62 -30.72 -18.19 -42.74
C VAL A 62 -30.59 -18.81 -41.34
N PRO A 63 -30.78 -18.03 -40.24
CA PRO A 63 -30.75 -18.58 -38.89
C PRO A 63 -31.72 -19.75 -38.74
N GLY A 64 -31.18 -20.93 -38.46
CA GLY A 64 -31.93 -22.15 -38.21
C GLY A 64 -32.19 -22.39 -36.71
N ASP A 65 -33.03 -23.37 -36.39
CA ASP A 65 -33.36 -23.72 -35.00
C ASP A 65 -32.39 -24.76 -34.44
N VAL A 66 -31.29 -24.28 -33.88
CA VAL A 66 -30.22 -25.11 -33.31
C VAL A 66 -30.66 -25.83 -32.03
N GLU A 67 -31.54 -25.19 -31.25
CA GLU A 67 -31.98 -25.70 -29.95
C GLU A 67 -33.00 -26.83 -30.15
N GLU A 68 -33.95 -26.67 -31.09
CA GLU A 68 -34.87 -27.74 -31.50
C GLU A 68 -34.12 -28.95 -32.09
N ALA A 69 -33.18 -28.71 -33.00
CA ALA A 69 -32.37 -29.79 -33.58
C ALA A 69 -31.53 -30.54 -32.53
N TRP A 70 -31.01 -29.82 -31.53
CA TRP A 70 -30.28 -30.40 -30.41
C TRP A 70 -31.16 -31.30 -29.53
N GLU A 71 -32.39 -30.89 -29.23
CA GLU A 71 -33.34 -31.71 -28.48
C GLU A 71 -33.74 -32.98 -29.26
N LEU A 72 -33.96 -32.85 -30.58
CA LEU A 72 -34.37 -33.96 -31.45
C LEU A 72 -33.31 -35.06 -31.57
N VAL A 73 -32.02 -34.70 -31.60
CA VAL A 73 -30.90 -35.65 -31.72
C VAL A 73 -30.29 -36.04 -30.37
N SER A 74 -30.94 -35.67 -29.27
CA SER A 74 -30.48 -36.01 -27.92
C SER A 74 -30.45 -37.53 -27.70
N GLY A 75 -29.30 -38.04 -27.24
CA GLY A 75 -29.12 -39.47 -26.96
C GLY A 75 -28.89 -40.35 -28.20
N VAL A 76 -28.85 -39.77 -29.41
CA VAL A 76 -28.56 -40.49 -30.65
C VAL A 76 -27.33 -39.93 -31.36
N ARG A 77 -26.65 -40.78 -32.13
CA ARG A 77 -25.56 -40.37 -33.01
C ARG A 77 -26.14 -40.04 -34.38
N THR A 78 -25.84 -38.84 -34.88
CA THR A 78 -26.22 -38.38 -36.22
C THR A 78 -24.98 -38.05 -37.05
N HIS A 79 -25.18 -37.65 -38.30
CA HIS A 79 -24.12 -37.18 -39.19
C HIS A 79 -24.47 -35.81 -39.77
N LEU A 80 -23.47 -35.11 -40.31
CA LEU A 80 -23.56 -33.70 -40.67
C LEU A 80 -24.76 -33.35 -41.57
N GLN A 81 -25.05 -34.20 -42.56
CA GLN A 81 -26.18 -34.00 -43.48
C GLN A 81 -27.54 -33.99 -42.77
N GLU A 82 -27.79 -34.95 -41.88
CA GLU A 82 -29.03 -35.03 -41.12
C GLU A 82 -29.16 -33.84 -40.18
N LEU A 83 -28.08 -33.51 -39.47
CA LEU A 83 -28.09 -32.38 -38.54
C LEU A 83 -28.29 -31.04 -39.26
N ALA A 84 -27.68 -30.84 -40.42
CA ALA A 84 -27.90 -29.65 -41.24
C ALA A 84 -29.35 -29.55 -41.73
N GLY A 85 -29.94 -30.67 -42.14
CA GLY A 85 -31.36 -30.74 -42.51
C GLY A 85 -32.30 -30.43 -41.35
N LEU A 86 -31.96 -30.83 -40.12
CA LEU A 86 -32.76 -30.52 -38.93
C LEU A 86 -32.65 -29.03 -38.54
N ILE A 87 -31.45 -28.45 -38.58
CA ILE A 87 -31.24 -27.05 -38.17
C ILE A 87 -31.80 -26.08 -39.22
N TYR A 88 -31.53 -26.34 -40.51
CA TYR A 88 -31.76 -25.37 -41.58
C TYR A 88 -32.84 -25.78 -42.59
N GLY A 89 -33.41 -26.99 -42.49
CA GLY A 89 -34.40 -27.52 -43.42
C GLY A 89 -33.84 -28.03 -44.75
N GLU A 90 -32.59 -27.66 -45.08
CA GLU A 90 -31.91 -28.05 -46.32
C GLU A 90 -30.42 -28.34 -46.07
N TYR A 91 -29.88 -29.25 -46.88
CA TYR A 91 -28.45 -29.57 -46.89
C TYR A 91 -27.81 -29.00 -48.15
N THR A 92 -27.20 -27.82 -47.98
CA THR A 92 -26.45 -27.08 -49.00
C THR A 92 -25.00 -26.93 -48.53
N PRO A 93 -24.07 -26.51 -49.40
CA PRO A 93 -22.69 -26.22 -48.97
C PRO A 93 -22.60 -25.23 -47.80
N GLU A 94 -23.44 -24.21 -47.81
CA GLU A 94 -23.53 -23.18 -46.78
C GLU A 94 -24.02 -23.75 -45.44
N THR A 95 -25.12 -24.52 -45.46
CA THR A 95 -25.67 -25.12 -44.23
C THR A 95 -24.76 -26.20 -43.68
N ALA A 96 -24.14 -27.02 -44.54
CA ALA A 96 -23.14 -28.01 -44.13
C ALA A 96 -21.95 -27.37 -43.38
N TRP A 97 -21.42 -26.27 -43.91
CA TRP A 97 -20.33 -25.54 -43.27
C TRP A 97 -20.78 -24.88 -41.95
N ALA A 98 -21.95 -24.24 -41.94
CA ALA A 98 -22.49 -23.60 -40.74
C ALA A 98 -22.77 -24.62 -39.61
N THR A 99 -23.35 -25.79 -39.93
CA THR A 99 -23.53 -26.89 -38.98
C THR A 99 -22.20 -27.37 -38.43
N TRP A 100 -21.17 -27.54 -39.28
CA TRP A 100 -19.85 -27.94 -38.80
C TRP A 100 -19.20 -26.89 -37.89
N GLN A 101 -19.44 -25.60 -38.14
CA GLN A 101 -18.99 -24.53 -37.24
C GLN A 101 -19.64 -24.63 -35.85
N LEU A 102 -20.92 -25.01 -35.75
CA LEU A 102 -21.60 -25.25 -34.47
C LEU A 102 -21.02 -26.44 -33.70
N VAL A 103 -20.70 -27.54 -34.40
CA VAL A 103 -20.03 -28.70 -33.80
C VAL A 103 -18.65 -28.31 -33.28
N LYS A 104 -17.91 -27.51 -34.04
CA LYS A 104 -16.57 -27.03 -33.65
C LYS A 104 -16.61 -26.03 -32.48
N GLU A 105 -17.65 -25.20 -32.40
CA GLU A 105 -17.90 -24.32 -31.26
C GLU A 105 -18.11 -25.15 -29.97
N GLY A 106 -18.60 -26.37 -30.12
CA GLY A 106 -18.69 -27.36 -29.04
C GLY A 106 -19.72 -27.00 -27.99
N LEU A 107 -20.64 -26.06 -28.25
CA LEU A 107 -21.69 -25.72 -27.28
C LEU A 107 -22.76 -26.80 -27.23
N TRP A 108 -23.32 -27.15 -28.40
CA TRP A 108 -24.48 -28.03 -28.56
C TRP A 108 -24.12 -29.45 -28.98
N PHE A 109 -23.09 -29.58 -29.82
CA PHE A 109 -22.70 -30.83 -30.47
C PHE A 109 -21.21 -31.05 -30.33
N GLU A 110 -20.79 -32.31 -30.38
CA GLU A 110 -19.39 -32.72 -30.42
C GLU A 110 -19.20 -33.95 -31.33
N GLY A 111 -17.99 -34.18 -31.82
CA GLY A 111 -17.65 -35.32 -32.66
C GLY A 111 -17.05 -34.96 -34.02
N GLU A 112 -17.12 -35.92 -34.94
CA GLU A 112 -16.60 -35.80 -36.32
C GLU A 112 -17.78 -35.71 -37.31
N PRO A 113 -17.58 -35.29 -38.59
CA PRO A 113 -18.69 -35.08 -39.53
C PRO A 113 -19.61 -36.29 -39.72
N ASP A 114 -19.07 -37.51 -39.63
CA ASP A 114 -19.80 -38.79 -39.77
C ASP A 114 -20.29 -39.35 -38.41
N ALA A 115 -20.08 -38.60 -37.33
CA ALA A 115 -20.18 -39.07 -35.96
C ALA A 115 -20.45 -37.93 -34.97
N ILE A 116 -21.57 -37.23 -35.15
CA ILE A 116 -21.95 -36.11 -34.31
C ILE A 116 -22.88 -36.59 -33.20
N VAL A 117 -22.63 -36.15 -31.98
CA VAL A 117 -23.45 -36.44 -30.81
C VAL A 117 -23.90 -35.12 -30.17
N ALA A 118 -25.17 -35.04 -29.80
CA ALA A 118 -25.69 -33.95 -28.99
C ALA A 118 -25.12 -34.02 -27.58
N ARG A 119 -24.59 -32.90 -27.09
CA ARG A 119 -24.09 -32.79 -25.71
C ARG A 119 -25.26 -32.87 -24.74
N SER A 120 -25.04 -33.42 -23.54
CA SER A 120 -26.14 -33.55 -22.56
C SER A 120 -26.64 -32.18 -22.09
N ARG A 121 -27.90 -32.09 -21.69
CA ARG A 121 -28.49 -30.86 -21.13
C ARG A 121 -27.63 -30.25 -20.01
N GLU A 122 -27.13 -31.09 -19.11
CA GLU A 122 -26.23 -30.66 -18.03
C GLU A 122 -24.92 -30.03 -18.57
N GLN A 123 -24.31 -30.64 -19.59
CA GLN A 123 -23.08 -30.11 -20.21
C GLN A 123 -23.32 -28.77 -20.90
N VAL A 124 -24.43 -28.63 -21.64
CA VAL A 124 -24.81 -27.41 -22.35
C VAL A 124 -25.14 -26.29 -21.37
N GLU A 125 -25.97 -26.55 -20.36
CA GLU A 125 -26.34 -25.57 -19.32
C GLU A 125 -25.09 -25.10 -18.56
N LYS A 126 -24.18 -26.01 -18.19
CA LYS A 126 -22.91 -25.67 -17.55
C LYS A 126 -22.01 -24.79 -18.42
N ASP A 127 -21.89 -25.09 -19.72
CA ASP A 127 -21.06 -24.28 -20.62
C ASP A 127 -21.70 -22.92 -20.92
N ARG A 128 -23.02 -22.86 -21.13
CA ARG A 128 -23.79 -21.60 -21.27
C ARG A 128 -23.58 -20.73 -20.03
N ALA A 129 -23.79 -21.26 -18.83
CA ALA A 129 -23.60 -20.53 -17.58
C ALA A 129 -22.15 -20.02 -17.44
N ARG A 130 -21.16 -20.84 -17.79
CA ARG A 130 -19.73 -20.45 -17.79
C ARG A 130 -19.43 -19.32 -18.77
N ARG A 131 -19.94 -19.39 -20.00
CA ARG A 131 -19.75 -18.36 -21.03
C ARG A 131 -20.42 -17.05 -20.62
N GLN A 132 -21.67 -17.11 -20.15
CA GLN A 132 -22.41 -15.95 -19.64
C GLN A 132 -21.70 -15.30 -18.45
N ALA A 133 -21.23 -16.10 -17.49
CA ALA A 133 -20.47 -15.60 -16.34
C ALA A 133 -19.17 -14.90 -16.78
N ARG A 134 -18.47 -15.46 -17.78
CA ARG A 134 -17.25 -14.86 -18.33
C ARG A 134 -17.53 -13.54 -19.04
N GLU A 135 -18.56 -13.47 -19.88
CA GLU A 135 -18.98 -12.24 -20.53
C GLU A 135 -19.41 -11.17 -19.52
N GLN A 136 -20.17 -11.58 -18.51
CA GLN A 136 -20.61 -10.69 -17.45
C GLN A 136 -19.41 -10.13 -16.66
N ALA A 137 -18.47 -10.99 -16.26
CA ALA A 137 -17.24 -10.56 -15.60
C ALA A 137 -16.39 -9.62 -16.49
N ALA A 138 -16.34 -9.86 -17.80
CA ALA A 138 -15.64 -8.98 -18.73
C ALA A 138 -16.31 -7.61 -18.85
N ARG A 139 -17.66 -7.56 -18.90
CA ARG A 139 -18.43 -6.31 -18.88
C ARG A 139 -18.22 -5.54 -17.57
N GLU A 140 -18.28 -6.22 -16.43
CA GLU A 140 -18.02 -5.61 -15.12
C GLU A 140 -16.60 -5.07 -15.01
N TRP A 141 -15.61 -5.82 -15.52
CA TRP A 141 -14.22 -5.38 -15.57
C TRP A 141 -14.03 -4.14 -16.44
N SER A 142 -14.60 -4.12 -17.66
CA SER A 142 -14.54 -2.94 -18.54
C SER A 142 -15.19 -1.73 -17.88
N GLY A 143 -16.40 -1.90 -17.34
CA GLY A 143 -17.13 -0.81 -16.66
C GLY A 143 -16.37 -0.28 -15.43
N PHE A 144 -15.70 -1.15 -14.68
CA PHE A 144 -14.82 -0.75 -13.60
C PHE A 144 -13.64 0.10 -14.07
N LEU A 145 -12.93 -0.32 -15.12
CA LEU A 145 -11.81 0.45 -15.67
C LEU A 145 -12.26 1.81 -16.23
N GLU A 146 -13.42 1.85 -16.89
CA GLU A 146 -14.02 3.09 -17.39
C GLU A 146 -14.36 4.06 -16.25
N ARG A 147 -14.91 3.56 -15.12
CA ARG A 147 -15.17 4.38 -13.93
C ARG A 147 -13.88 4.95 -13.35
N LEU A 148 -12.84 4.12 -13.18
CA LEU A 148 -11.54 4.57 -12.69
C LEU A 148 -10.91 5.63 -13.63
N ALA A 149 -10.98 5.43 -14.94
CA ALA A 149 -10.49 6.39 -15.92
C ALA A 149 -11.24 7.73 -15.84
N ALA A 150 -12.55 7.67 -15.56
CA ALA A 150 -13.40 8.83 -15.31
C ALA A 150 -13.30 9.42 -13.89
N ARG A 151 -12.37 8.93 -13.06
CA ARG A 151 -12.18 9.35 -11.64
C ARG A 151 -13.42 9.18 -10.76
N ARG A 152 -14.23 8.16 -11.04
CA ARG A 152 -15.38 7.79 -10.24
C ARG A 152 -15.08 6.48 -9.51
N LEU A 153 -15.40 6.45 -8.22
CA LEU A 153 -15.22 5.28 -7.37
C LEU A 153 -16.54 4.90 -6.72
N GLU A 154 -17.02 3.68 -6.97
CA GLU A 154 -18.18 3.14 -6.27
C GLU A 154 -17.75 2.33 -5.03
N PRO A 155 -18.62 2.15 -4.02
CA PRO A 155 -18.27 1.38 -2.82
C PRO A 155 -17.77 -0.04 -3.12
N ALA A 156 -18.36 -0.72 -4.13
CA ALA A 156 -17.97 -2.06 -4.55
C ALA A 156 -16.58 -2.13 -5.22
N ASP A 157 -16.08 -1.00 -5.73
CA ASP A 157 -14.79 -0.92 -6.40
C ASP A 157 -13.62 -0.90 -5.39
N ARG A 158 -13.89 -0.53 -4.13
CA ARG A 158 -12.85 -0.39 -3.09
C ARG A 158 -12.11 -1.69 -2.80
N GLU A 159 -12.80 -2.83 -2.79
CA GLU A 159 -12.18 -4.13 -2.57
C GLU A 159 -11.19 -4.47 -3.69
N ARG A 160 -11.55 -4.16 -4.94
CA ARG A 160 -10.68 -4.39 -6.11
C ARG A 160 -9.41 -3.53 -6.05
N LEU A 161 -9.49 -2.32 -5.49
CA LEU A 161 -8.35 -1.41 -5.37
C LEU A 161 -7.32 -1.82 -4.30
N GLN A 162 -7.57 -2.85 -3.49
CA GLN A 162 -6.60 -3.34 -2.52
C GLN A 162 -5.27 -3.75 -3.18
N GLU A 163 -5.29 -4.31 -4.40
CA GLU A 163 -4.03 -4.60 -5.11
C GLU A 163 -3.23 -3.33 -5.46
N VAL A 164 -3.93 -2.24 -5.80
CA VAL A 164 -3.32 -0.94 -6.09
C VAL A 164 -2.80 -0.30 -4.81
N GLU A 165 -3.55 -0.41 -3.71
CA GLU A 165 -3.13 0.03 -2.39
C GLU A 165 -1.83 -0.65 -1.97
N ARG A 166 -1.76 -1.98 -2.07
CA ARG A 166 -0.54 -2.73 -1.77
C ARG A 166 0.65 -2.27 -2.63
N LEU A 167 0.44 -1.98 -3.91
CA LEU A 167 1.49 -1.44 -4.79
C LEU A 167 1.90 -0.03 -4.34
N ALA A 168 0.93 0.82 -4.00
CA ALA A 168 1.16 2.19 -3.52
C ALA A 168 1.95 2.22 -2.21
N LEU A 169 1.75 1.23 -1.33
CA LEU A 169 2.47 1.04 -0.07
C LEU A 169 3.80 0.30 -0.22
N GLY A 170 4.17 -0.15 -1.42
CA GLY A 170 5.43 -0.85 -1.68
C GLY A 170 5.43 -2.34 -1.27
N GLN A 171 4.26 -2.92 -1.03
CA GLN A 171 4.10 -4.32 -0.58
C GLN A 171 3.99 -5.33 -1.73
N THR A 172 3.85 -4.86 -2.97
CA THR A 172 3.88 -5.64 -4.20
C THR A 172 4.52 -4.82 -5.32
N GLY A 173 5.06 -5.49 -6.34
CA GLY A 173 5.67 -4.85 -7.52
C GLY A 173 4.78 -4.87 -8.77
N GLN A 174 3.55 -5.39 -8.67
CA GLN A 174 2.66 -5.57 -9.82
C GLN A 174 1.22 -5.15 -9.48
N SER A 175 0.49 -4.67 -10.49
CA SER A 175 -0.95 -4.39 -10.44
C SER A 175 -1.58 -4.59 -11.81
N ARG A 176 -2.53 -5.51 -11.89
CA ARG A 176 -3.33 -5.77 -13.10
C ARG A 176 -4.17 -4.57 -13.49
N ILE A 177 -4.64 -3.82 -12.50
CA ILE A 177 -5.41 -2.58 -12.70
C ILE A 177 -4.54 -1.51 -13.37
N LEU A 178 -3.32 -1.28 -12.87
CA LEU A 178 -2.43 -0.30 -13.51
C LEU A 178 -2.03 -0.74 -14.91
N GLN A 179 -1.73 -2.02 -15.10
CA GLN A 179 -1.41 -2.59 -16.41
C GLN A 179 -2.57 -2.38 -17.40
N ALA A 180 -3.81 -2.69 -16.99
CA ALA A 180 -4.99 -2.54 -17.83
C ALA A 180 -5.32 -1.07 -18.14
N LEU A 181 -4.97 -0.15 -17.24
CA LEU A 181 -5.06 1.31 -17.47
C LEU A 181 -3.88 1.87 -18.27
N GLY A 182 -2.91 1.06 -18.69
CA GLY A 182 -1.71 1.49 -19.41
C GLY A 182 -0.78 2.39 -18.58
N ARG A 183 -0.77 2.22 -17.24
CA ARG A 183 0.04 2.99 -16.30
C ARG A 183 1.27 2.18 -15.85
N GLN A 184 2.35 2.89 -15.53
CA GLN A 184 3.54 2.26 -14.95
C GLN A 184 3.24 1.64 -13.59
N GLU A 185 3.64 0.40 -13.36
CA GLU A 185 3.47 -0.33 -12.10
C GLU A 185 4.46 0.15 -11.03
N THR A 186 4.29 1.38 -10.57
CA THR A 186 5.15 2.01 -9.55
C THR A 186 4.34 2.47 -8.34
N PRO A 187 4.92 2.52 -7.13
CA PRO A 187 4.23 3.04 -5.95
C PRO A 187 3.72 4.47 -6.14
N ALA A 188 4.46 5.30 -6.89
CA ALA A 188 4.07 6.67 -7.20
C ALA A 188 2.85 6.74 -8.14
N ALA A 189 2.79 5.89 -9.16
CA ALA A 189 1.64 5.83 -10.07
C ALA A 189 0.39 5.29 -9.39
N ALA A 190 0.55 4.27 -8.53
CA ALA A 190 -0.53 3.71 -7.73
C ALA A 190 -1.09 4.74 -6.73
N HIS A 191 -0.21 5.44 -5.99
CA HIS A 191 -0.62 6.54 -5.11
C HIS A 191 -1.43 7.61 -5.88
N ARG A 192 -0.92 8.08 -7.03
CA ARG A 192 -1.66 9.05 -7.87
C ARG A 192 -3.03 8.55 -8.34
N LEU A 193 -3.16 7.25 -8.60
CA LEU A 193 -4.46 6.67 -8.97
C LEU A 193 -5.41 6.71 -7.78
N LEU A 194 -4.98 6.25 -6.60
CA LEU A 194 -5.81 6.16 -5.40
C LEU A 194 -6.31 7.53 -4.93
N THR A 195 -5.47 8.56 -4.99
CA THR A 195 -5.90 9.93 -4.65
C THR A 195 -6.81 10.52 -5.71
N ALA A 196 -6.52 10.30 -7.00
CA ALA A 196 -7.34 10.84 -8.08
C ALA A 196 -8.77 10.30 -8.12
N VAL A 197 -9.00 9.08 -7.63
CA VAL A 197 -10.34 8.46 -7.56
C VAL A 197 -11.02 8.62 -6.20
N GLY A 198 -10.40 9.33 -5.25
CA GLY A 198 -10.94 9.52 -3.89
C GLY A 198 -10.92 8.25 -3.01
N TYR A 199 -10.08 7.27 -3.35
CA TYR A 199 -9.86 6.11 -2.48
C TYR A 199 -9.07 6.53 -1.23
N TRP A 200 -7.98 7.28 -1.46
CA TRP A 200 -7.24 8.00 -0.44
C TRP A 200 -7.53 9.50 -0.55
N GLN A 201 -7.50 10.19 0.59
CA GLN A 201 -7.54 11.65 0.61
C GLN A 201 -6.20 12.23 0.12
N GLY A 202 -6.19 13.50 -0.30
CA GLY A 202 -5.02 14.13 -0.91
C GLY A 202 -3.81 14.23 0.04
N GLU A 203 -4.08 14.29 1.33
CA GLU A 203 -3.14 14.34 2.44
C GLU A 203 -2.60 12.98 2.87
N HIS A 204 -3.05 11.87 2.26
CA HIS A 204 -2.58 10.55 2.66
C HIS A 204 -1.07 10.39 2.43
N ASN A 205 -0.33 10.09 3.49
CA ASN A 205 1.11 9.93 3.46
C ASN A 205 1.51 8.44 3.51
N PRO A 206 1.94 7.84 2.38
CA PRO A 206 2.30 6.42 2.32
C PRO A 206 3.75 6.14 2.75
N TRP A 207 4.55 7.17 3.04
CA TRP A 207 5.99 7.01 3.28
C TRP A 207 6.35 6.23 4.54
N PRO A 208 5.65 6.40 5.69
CA PRO A 208 5.89 5.55 6.86
C PRO A 208 5.76 4.08 6.51
N ALA A 209 4.66 3.68 5.86
CA ALA A 209 4.42 2.29 5.45
C ALA A 209 5.47 1.78 4.44
N ARG A 210 5.83 2.60 3.44
CA ARG A 210 6.87 2.25 2.44
C ARG A 210 8.24 2.02 3.08
N SER A 211 8.52 2.71 4.18
CA SER A 211 9.79 2.64 4.89
C SER A 211 9.78 1.58 6.00
N GLY A 212 8.69 0.81 6.13
CA GLY A 212 8.52 -0.17 7.20
C GLY A 212 8.37 0.46 8.59
N MET A 213 8.06 1.75 8.67
CA MET A 213 7.88 2.45 9.94
C MET A 213 6.52 2.09 10.55
N PRO A 214 6.43 2.00 11.89
CA PRO A 214 5.16 1.79 12.57
C PRO A 214 4.15 2.88 12.22
N ALA A 215 2.90 2.47 11.98
CA ALA A 215 1.80 3.39 11.69
C ALA A 215 0.90 3.69 12.90
N ARG A 216 1.18 3.06 14.05
CA ARG A 216 0.36 3.12 15.27
C ARG A 216 1.23 3.13 16.52
N ASN A 217 0.71 3.74 17.57
CA ASN A 217 1.34 3.72 18.89
C ASN A 217 1.38 2.29 19.45
N PRO A 218 2.39 1.96 20.25
CA PRO A 218 2.45 0.65 20.89
C PRO A 218 1.37 0.51 21.98
N GLU A 219 0.71 -0.63 22.01
CA GLU A 219 -0.35 -0.99 22.96
C GLU A 219 0.22 -1.90 24.06
N LEU A 220 1.22 -1.41 24.79
CA LEU A 220 1.85 -2.14 25.90
C LEU A 220 1.33 -1.61 27.25
N ALA A 221 1.22 -2.52 28.22
CA ALA A 221 0.90 -2.15 29.59
C ALA A 221 2.02 -1.29 30.19
N VAL A 222 1.65 -0.21 30.86
CA VAL A 222 2.57 0.67 31.59
C VAL A 222 2.56 0.27 33.07
N PRO A 223 3.70 -0.14 33.65
CA PRO A 223 3.76 -0.48 35.07
C PRO A 223 3.63 0.76 35.95
N GLU A 224 3.32 0.55 37.23
CA GLU A 224 3.40 1.61 38.22
C GLU A 224 4.85 1.97 38.54
N LEU A 225 5.06 3.19 39.05
CA LEU A 225 6.38 3.63 39.46
C LEU A 225 6.88 2.80 40.65
N PRO A 226 8.10 2.21 40.59
CA PRO A 226 8.63 1.41 41.69
C PRO A 226 8.75 2.22 42.99
N ALA A 227 8.14 1.71 44.06
CA ALA A 227 8.07 2.40 45.36
C ALA A 227 9.38 2.31 46.15
N GLU A 228 10.21 1.31 45.86
CA GLU A 228 11.50 1.04 46.47
C GLU A 228 12.61 2.01 46.04
N VAL A 229 12.42 2.72 44.92
CA VAL A 229 13.39 3.69 44.42
C VAL A 229 13.37 4.94 45.30
N GLN A 230 14.43 5.13 46.07
CA GLN A 230 14.60 6.34 46.86
C GLN A 230 14.84 7.55 45.94
N ARG A 231 14.03 8.58 46.12
CA ARG A 231 14.04 9.79 45.30
C ARG A 231 14.32 11.01 46.16
N LEU A 232 15.33 11.78 45.78
CA LEU A 232 15.63 13.07 46.40
C LEU A 232 14.45 14.03 46.19
N ASP A 233 13.97 14.64 47.26
CA ASP A 233 12.88 15.61 47.18
C ASP A 233 13.40 16.99 46.80
N LEU A 234 13.20 17.38 45.54
CA LEU A 234 13.56 18.69 45.00
C LEU A 234 12.32 19.56 44.76
N THR A 235 11.15 19.18 45.28
CA THR A 235 9.88 19.88 45.02
C THR A 235 9.79 21.29 45.59
N ALA A 236 10.70 21.67 46.48
CA ALA A 236 10.84 23.03 47.00
C ALA A 236 11.58 23.97 46.02
N LEU A 237 12.33 23.43 45.07
CA LEU A 237 13.02 24.21 44.03
C LEU A 237 12.04 24.51 42.88
N PRO A 238 11.91 25.78 42.45
CA PRO A 238 11.17 26.10 41.24
C PRO A 238 11.86 25.46 40.02
N ALA A 239 11.14 24.57 39.33
CA ALA A 239 11.60 23.94 38.11
C ALA A 239 10.71 24.33 36.92
N PHE A 240 11.33 24.52 35.75
CA PHE A 240 10.66 24.99 34.54
C PHE A 240 10.92 24.04 33.37
N ALA A 241 9.87 23.44 32.81
CA ALA A 241 9.92 22.79 31.50
C ALA A 241 9.62 23.86 30.45
N ILE A 242 10.57 24.13 29.55
CA ILE A 242 10.54 25.27 28.62
C ILE A 242 10.59 24.73 27.19
N ASP A 243 9.45 24.77 26.52
CA ASP A 243 9.25 24.08 25.24
C ASP A 243 8.65 24.98 24.15
N ASP A 244 8.51 24.41 22.96
CA ASP A 244 7.69 25.00 21.90
C ASP A 244 6.22 25.14 22.30
N GLU A 245 5.56 26.18 21.78
CA GLU A 245 4.14 26.40 22.03
C GLU A 245 3.31 25.19 21.52
N GLY A 246 2.53 24.61 22.43
CA GLY A 246 1.72 23.42 22.14
C GLY A 246 2.47 22.09 22.21
N ASN A 247 3.72 22.05 22.70
CA ASN A 247 4.37 20.80 23.11
C ASN A 247 3.48 20.06 24.12
N GLN A 248 3.36 18.73 24.00
CA GLN A 248 2.54 17.90 24.89
C GLN A 248 3.36 16.89 25.71
N ASP A 249 4.65 16.75 25.40
CA ASP A 249 5.55 15.71 25.92
C ASP A 249 6.80 16.38 26.53
N PRO A 250 6.70 17.02 27.71
CA PRO A 250 7.84 17.69 28.34
C PRO A 250 8.82 16.67 28.93
N ASP A 251 9.97 16.51 28.26
CA ASP A 251 11.02 15.55 28.63
C ASP A 251 12.00 16.11 29.67
N ASP A 252 12.24 17.43 29.66
CA ASP A 252 13.21 18.09 30.52
C ASP A 252 12.65 19.31 31.28
N ALA A 253 13.27 19.61 32.41
CA ALA A 253 13.01 20.80 33.20
C ALA A 253 14.29 21.30 33.88
N ILE A 254 14.37 22.60 34.14
CA ILE A 254 15.55 23.23 34.72
C ILE A 254 15.20 23.89 36.05
N SER A 255 16.02 23.70 37.08
CA SER A 255 15.98 24.51 38.30
C SER A 255 17.37 25.05 38.68
N LEU A 256 17.37 26.08 39.51
CA LEU A 256 18.58 26.73 40.02
C LEU A 256 18.52 26.81 41.55
N ASP A 257 19.51 26.23 42.21
CA ASP A 257 19.68 26.26 43.67
C ASP A 257 20.99 26.99 44.00
N GLY A 258 20.90 28.29 44.24
CA GLY A 258 22.07 29.16 44.36
C GLY A 258 22.87 29.21 43.05
N ASP A 259 24.01 28.53 43.03
CA ASP A 259 24.90 28.38 41.86
C ASP A 259 24.84 26.98 41.22
N ARG A 260 24.08 26.05 41.82
CA ARG A 260 23.89 24.69 41.31
C ARG A 260 22.73 24.68 40.32
N ILE A 261 23.03 24.25 39.10
CA ILE A 261 22.03 23.97 38.08
C ILE A 261 21.59 22.53 38.26
N TRP A 262 20.27 22.32 38.18
CA TRP A 262 19.70 21.00 38.01
C TRP A 262 18.98 20.91 36.67
N VAL A 263 19.34 19.90 35.89
CA VAL A 263 18.57 19.48 34.73
C VAL A 263 17.84 18.19 35.11
N HIS A 264 16.52 18.25 35.10
CA HIS A 264 15.63 17.15 35.41
C HIS A 264 15.15 16.53 34.11
N VAL A 265 15.26 15.22 33.96
CA VAL A 265 14.77 14.49 32.78
C VAL A 265 13.69 13.50 33.23
N ALA A 266 12.66 13.30 32.42
CA ALA A 266 11.62 12.29 32.66
C ALA A 266 12.25 10.92 32.95
N ASP A 267 11.83 10.27 34.05
CA ASP A 267 12.48 9.04 34.54
C ASP A 267 11.96 7.78 33.83
N VAL A 268 12.17 7.72 32.51
CA VAL A 268 11.68 6.63 31.65
C VAL A 268 12.24 5.27 32.05
N ALA A 269 13.52 5.23 32.43
CA ALA A 269 14.20 3.99 32.82
C ALA A 269 13.59 3.34 34.08
N ALA A 270 12.88 4.11 34.93
CA ALA A 270 12.16 3.55 36.06
C ALA A 270 10.96 2.68 35.66
N LEU A 271 10.36 2.90 34.48
CA LEU A 271 9.22 2.14 33.97
C LEU A 271 9.58 1.22 32.80
N ALA A 272 10.67 1.49 32.09
CA ALA A 272 11.18 0.67 31.01
C ALA A 272 12.60 0.17 31.33
N PRO A 273 12.76 -0.75 32.32
CA PRO A 273 14.06 -1.32 32.61
C PRO A 273 14.60 -2.16 31.44
N PRO A 274 15.91 -2.41 31.38
CA PRO A 274 16.52 -3.19 30.31
C PRO A 274 15.83 -4.53 30.07
N ASP A 275 15.61 -4.87 28.81
CA ASP A 275 14.99 -6.10 28.31
C ASP A 275 13.52 -6.33 28.74
N SER A 276 12.86 -5.30 29.30
CA SER A 276 11.40 -5.28 29.45
C SER A 276 10.69 -5.19 28.09
N SER A 277 9.39 -5.50 28.06
CA SER A 277 8.59 -5.34 26.83
C SER A 277 8.61 -3.90 26.29
N LEU A 278 8.62 -2.91 27.19
CA LEU A 278 8.72 -1.50 26.84
C LEU A 278 10.08 -1.15 26.23
N ASP A 279 11.18 -1.66 26.79
CA ASP A 279 12.53 -1.45 26.23
C ASP A 279 12.68 -2.13 24.87
N LEU A 280 12.23 -3.39 24.72
CA LEU A 280 12.32 -4.10 23.44
C LEU A 280 11.56 -3.39 22.32
N GLU A 281 10.36 -2.87 22.62
CA GLU A 281 9.56 -2.10 21.67
C GLU A 281 10.22 -0.74 21.35
N ALA A 282 10.69 -0.01 22.37
CA ALA A 282 11.41 1.24 22.17
C ALA A 282 12.66 1.05 21.31
N ARG A 283 13.44 -0.02 21.56
CA ARG A 283 14.63 -0.41 20.80
C ARG A 283 14.29 -0.75 19.35
N ALA A 284 13.15 -1.40 19.10
CA ALA A 284 12.69 -1.72 17.75
C ALA A 284 12.25 -0.47 16.96
N ARG A 285 11.74 0.55 17.65
CA ARG A 285 11.29 1.83 17.04
C ARG A 285 12.39 2.89 16.96
N ALA A 286 13.37 2.83 17.86
CA ALA A 286 14.48 3.76 18.08
C ALA A 286 14.11 5.19 18.49
N ALA A 287 13.05 5.79 17.93
CA ALA A 287 12.61 7.14 18.22
C ALA A 287 11.10 7.32 17.98
N ASN A 288 10.53 8.42 18.49
CA ASN A 288 9.23 8.90 18.05
C ASN A 288 9.30 9.27 16.56
N LEU A 289 8.27 8.93 15.80
CA LEU A 289 8.12 9.36 14.41
C LEU A 289 7.22 10.61 14.37
N TYR A 290 7.86 11.77 14.22
CA TYR A 290 7.17 13.06 14.07
C TYR A 290 6.79 13.28 12.60
N LEU A 291 5.49 13.19 12.32
CA LEU A 291 4.91 13.48 11.01
C LEU A 291 4.09 14.77 11.07
N PRO A 292 3.86 15.45 9.93
CA PRO A 292 2.93 16.59 9.88
C PRO A 292 1.54 16.27 10.44
N GLU A 293 1.08 15.04 10.26
CA GLU A 293 -0.24 14.53 10.69
C GLU A 293 -0.33 14.22 12.18
N GLY A 294 0.82 14.09 12.86
CA GLY A 294 0.90 13.73 14.26
C GLY A 294 2.13 12.91 14.61
N VAL A 295 2.15 12.41 15.85
CA VAL A 295 3.27 11.64 16.38
C VAL A 295 2.88 10.16 16.46
N VAL A 296 3.74 9.29 15.93
CA VAL A 296 3.72 7.87 16.28
C VAL A 296 4.78 7.64 17.34
N HIS A 297 4.34 7.35 18.56
CA HIS A 297 5.21 7.28 19.72
C HIS A 297 6.07 6.01 19.73
N MET A 298 7.29 6.16 20.24
CA MET A 298 8.25 5.09 20.54
C MET A 298 7.76 4.20 21.70
N LEU A 299 7.07 4.81 22.65
CA LEU A 299 6.55 4.20 23.86
C LEU A 299 5.03 4.46 23.97
N PRO A 300 4.27 3.68 24.75
CA PRO A 300 2.84 3.94 24.93
C PRO A 300 2.59 5.39 25.40
N PRO A 301 1.62 6.13 24.81
CA PRO A 301 1.35 7.53 25.18
C PRO A 301 1.06 7.74 26.67
N LEU A 302 0.57 6.71 27.36
CA LEU A 302 0.35 6.72 28.79
C LEU A 302 1.64 6.99 29.60
N LEU A 303 2.81 6.59 29.10
CA LEU A 303 4.10 6.90 29.74
C LEU A 303 4.37 8.40 29.81
N THR A 304 4.06 9.15 28.74
CA THR A 304 4.13 10.61 28.78
C THR A 304 3.23 11.16 29.88
N THR A 305 1.99 10.70 29.97
CA THR A 305 1.06 11.13 31.03
C THR A 305 1.63 10.88 32.43
N CYS A 306 2.33 9.75 32.63
CA CYS A 306 2.89 9.37 33.93
C CYS A 306 4.20 10.10 34.28
N LEU A 307 5.08 10.31 33.30
CA LEU A 307 6.46 10.75 33.51
C LEU A 307 6.77 12.15 32.99
N GLY A 308 5.95 12.68 32.10
CA GLY A 308 6.10 14.02 31.54
C GLY A 308 6.16 15.08 32.63
N LEU A 309 7.20 15.88 32.59
CA LEU A 309 7.52 16.82 33.65
C LEU A 309 6.49 17.96 33.70
N GLY A 310 5.80 18.10 34.84
CA GLY A 310 4.74 19.08 35.03
C GLY A 310 3.35 18.66 34.51
N LEU A 311 3.19 17.41 34.02
CA LEU A 311 1.86 16.84 33.74
C LEU A 311 1.19 16.27 35.00
N GLN A 312 1.98 15.99 36.03
CA GLN A 312 1.53 15.57 37.34
C GLN A 312 1.86 16.66 38.38
N ALA A 313 1.16 16.66 39.52
CA ALA A 313 1.44 17.61 40.60
C ALA A 313 2.87 17.48 41.16
N ARG A 314 3.44 16.28 41.06
CA ARG A 314 4.82 15.93 41.38
C ARG A 314 5.31 14.96 40.31
N SER A 315 6.41 15.28 39.63
CA SER A 315 6.95 14.45 38.55
C SER A 315 8.18 13.67 39.04
N PRO A 316 8.27 12.36 38.73
CA PRO A 316 9.50 11.61 38.92
C PRO A 316 10.51 12.00 37.85
N ALA A 317 11.74 12.28 38.25
CA ALA A 317 12.80 12.67 37.32
C ALA A 317 14.13 12.03 37.67
N LEU A 318 14.96 11.79 36.65
CA LEU A 318 16.39 11.62 36.80
C LEU A 318 17.03 13.01 36.73
N SER A 319 17.57 13.47 37.86
CA SER A 319 18.11 14.82 38.01
C SER A 319 19.62 14.82 37.94
N ILE A 320 20.17 15.71 37.11
CA ILE A 320 21.60 15.91 36.87
C ILE A 320 21.96 17.28 37.44
N GLY A 321 22.67 17.28 38.56
CA GLY A 321 23.08 18.47 39.29
C GLY A 321 24.55 18.80 39.06
N PHE A 322 24.88 20.06 38.77
CA PHE A 322 26.27 20.50 38.55
C PHE A 322 26.43 21.99 38.82
N ARG A 323 27.68 22.42 39.00
CA ARG A 323 28.09 23.83 39.06
C ARG A 323 28.92 24.21 37.85
N VAL A 324 28.86 25.48 37.48
CA VAL A 324 29.64 26.06 36.37
C VAL A 324 30.70 27.00 36.94
N THR A 325 31.97 26.68 36.74
CA THR A 325 33.10 27.48 37.26
C THR A 325 33.28 28.81 36.52
N SER A 326 34.22 29.64 37.00
CA SER A 326 34.67 30.88 36.33
C SER A 326 35.26 30.66 34.93
N ASP A 327 35.69 29.44 34.62
CA ASP A 327 36.22 29.07 33.31
C ASP A 327 35.17 28.31 32.48
N ALA A 328 33.89 28.41 32.86
CA ALA A 328 32.76 27.72 32.23
C ALA A 328 32.94 26.19 32.14
N ARG A 329 33.58 25.59 33.17
CA ARG A 329 33.72 24.13 33.31
C ARG A 329 32.69 23.60 34.27
N LEU A 330 32.24 22.37 34.02
CA LEU A 330 31.33 21.67 34.92
C LEU A 330 32.11 21.03 36.07
N GLU A 331 31.60 21.17 37.28
CA GLU A 331 32.12 20.53 38.49
C GLU A 331 30.99 20.08 39.43
N ALA A 332 31.35 19.31 40.46
CA ALA A 332 30.42 18.81 41.48
C ALA A 332 29.18 18.13 40.87
N VAL A 333 29.41 17.34 39.82
CA VAL A 333 28.39 16.58 39.10
C VAL A 333 27.81 15.51 40.02
N GLU A 334 26.49 15.45 40.08
CA GLU A 334 25.75 14.37 40.72
C GLU A 334 24.52 14.00 39.90
N ILE A 335 24.16 12.72 39.94
CA ILE A 335 22.96 12.19 39.27
C ILE A 335 22.13 11.46 40.32
N ARG A 336 20.84 11.82 40.42
CA ARG A 336 19.92 11.24 41.41
C ARG A 336 18.52 11.07 40.83
N SER A 337 17.89 9.93 41.12
CA SER A 337 16.43 9.84 41.04
C SER A 337 15.82 10.84 42.02
N SER A 338 14.78 11.53 41.58
CA SER A 338 14.25 12.69 42.29
C SER A 338 12.76 12.85 42.09
N TRP A 339 12.19 13.73 42.90
CA TRP A 339 10.87 14.29 42.70
C TRP A 339 10.95 15.80 42.51
N VAL A 340 10.22 16.31 41.53
CA VAL A 340 10.22 17.74 41.19
C VAL A 340 8.80 18.28 41.04
N ARG A 341 8.63 19.59 41.27
CA ARG A 341 7.40 20.32 40.95
C ARG A 341 7.73 21.27 39.81
N VAL A 342 7.17 20.99 38.63
CA VAL A 342 7.55 21.66 37.39
C VAL A 342 6.42 22.57 36.91
N SER A 343 6.76 23.80 36.56
CA SER A 343 5.90 24.71 35.81
C SER A 343 6.24 24.62 34.33
N ARG A 344 5.23 24.47 33.48
CA ARG A 344 5.41 24.42 32.02
C ARG A 344 5.33 25.83 31.45
N CYS A 345 6.28 26.18 30.60
CA CYS A 345 6.37 27.48 29.94
C CYS A 345 6.76 27.29 28.47
N SER A 346 6.36 28.23 27.62
CA SER A 346 6.85 28.29 26.26
C SER A 346 8.16 29.08 26.17
N TYR A 347 8.96 28.80 25.15
CA TYR A 347 10.13 29.62 24.82
C TYR A 347 9.79 31.11 24.71
N ALA A 348 8.65 31.45 24.11
CA ALA A 348 8.20 32.84 23.95
C ALA A 348 7.80 33.53 25.27
N GLU A 349 7.31 32.77 26.26
CA GLU A 349 7.04 33.30 27.60
C GLU A 349 8.33 33.57 28.38
N VAL A 350 9.28 32.65 28.29
CA VAL A 350 10.58 32.79 28.96
C VAL A 350 11.42 33.89 28.31
N ASP A 351 11.40 34.01 26.98
CA ASP A 351 12.16 35.03 26.26
C ASP A 351 11.74 36.46 26.68
N ARG A 352 10.43 36.67 26.90
CA ARG A 352 9.90 37.94 27.44
C ARG A 352 10.33 38.25 28.87
N ARG A 353 10.78 37.24 29.61
CA ARG A 353 11.16 37.30 31.04
C ARG A 353 12.63 36.93 31.25
N LEU A 354 13.43 36.94 30.18
CA LEU A 354 14.80 36.41 30.21
C LEU A 354 15.70 37.19 31.17
N ASP A 355 15.40 38.47 31.41
CA ASP A 355 16.12 39.32 32.36
C ASP A 355 15.71 39.10 33.84
N GLU A 356 14.69 38.28 34.11
CA GLU A 356 14.24 37.93 35.46
C GLU A 356 15.01 36.72 36.03
N ALA A 357 15.06 36.60 37.35
CA ALA A 357 15.53 35.38 38.00
C ALA A 357 14.50 34.24 37.86
N PRO A 358 14.92 32.98 37.63
CA PRO A 358 16.31 32.52 37.52
C PRO A 358 16.90 32.61 36.09
N PHE A 359 16.10 32.97 35.09
CA PHE A 359 16.45 32.90 33.67
C PHE A 359 17.68 33.74 33.30
N ALA A 360 17.82 34.94 33.85
CA ALA A 360 18.97 35.81 33.57
C ALA A 360 20.30 35.17 33.99
N HIS A 361 20.29 34.44 35.11
CA HIS A 361 21.46 33.73 35.60
C HIS A 361 21.80 32.54 34.68
N LEU A 362 20.79 31.74 34.35
CA LEU A 362 20.92 30.57 33.48
C LEU A 362 21.41 30.97 32.08
N ALA A 363 20.83 32.01 31.48
CA ALA A 363 21.20 32.53 30.16
C ALA A 363 22.67 32.99 30.12
N ARG A 364 23.14 33.65 31.19
CA ARG A 364 24.55 34.06 31.30
C ARG A 364 25.50 32.85 31.39
N LEU A 365 25.14 31.80 32.14
CA LEU A 365 25.96 30.60 32.23
C LEU A 365 25.97 29.81 30.91
N ALA A 366 24.80 29.67 30.27
CA ALA A 366 24.64 29.09 28.94
C ALA A 366 25.53 29.79 27.90
N ARG A 367 25.53 31.13 27.87
CA ARG A 367 26.37 31.92 26.96
C ARG A 367 27.86 31.69 27.16
N ARG A 368 28.33 31.71 28.42
CA ARG A 368 29.75 31.46 28.74
C ARG A 368 30.20 30.05 28.35
N PHE A 369 29.33 29.06 28.54
CA PHE A 369 29.62 27.68 28.14
C PHE A 369 29.68 27.53 26.62
N ARG A 370 28.75 28.17 25.90
CA ARG A 370 28.75 28.25 24.43
C ARG A 370 30.04 28.88 23.90
N GLU A 371 30.43 30.03 24.45
CA GLU A 371 31.67 30.75 24.09
C GLU A 371 32.90 29.86 24.28
N ARG A 372 33.03 29.23 25.46
CA ARG A 372 34.11 28.27 25.72
C ARG A 372 34.14 27.14 24.70
N ARG A 373 32.98 26.54 24.39
CA ARG A 373 32.91 25.47 23.38
C ARG A 373 33.37 25.93 22.00
N GLN A 374 32.99 27.14 21.60
CA GLN A 374 33.41 27.73 20.32
C GLN A 374 34.91 28.01 20.30
N GLU A 375 35.49 28.50 21.39
CA GLU A 375 36.95 28.62 21.56
C GLU A 375 37.67 27.27 21.46
N GLN A 376 36.99 26.19 21.85
CA GLN A 376 37.46 24.80 21.72
C GLN A 376 37.15 24.16 20.35
N GLY A 377 36.66 24.95 19.38
CA GLY A 377 36.43 24.51 18.00
C GLY A 377 35.03 23.96 17.71
N ALA A 378 34.06 24.15 18.60
CA ALA A 378 32.68 23.77 18.32
C ALA A 378 32.10 24.62 17.17
N VAL A 379 31.54 23.96 16.16
CA VAL A 379 30.87 24.58 15.01
C VAL A 379 29.37 24.34 15.11
N ARG A 380 28.58 25.36 14.79
CA ARG A 380 27.12 25.25 14.68
C ARG A 380 26.70 25.33 13.21
N LEU A 381 25.87 24.39 12.78
CA LEU A 381 25.16 24.46 11.51
C LEU A 381 23.86 25.24 11.72
N ASP A 382 23.88 26.50 11.30
CA ASP A 382 22.82 27.44 11.62
C ASP A 382 21.86 27.62 10.43
N LEU A 383 21.00 26.61 10.21
CA LEU A 383 20.04 26.56 9.11
C LEU A 383 18.66 27.03 9.57
N PRO A 384 17.83 27.62 8.67
CA PRO A 384 16.44 27.92 8.99
C PRO A 384 15.63 26.64 9.27
N GLU A 385 14.85 26.66 10.35
CA GLU A 385 13.97 25.56 10.75
C GLU A 385 12.49 25.95 10.60
N VAL A 386 11.63 24.97 10.31
CA VAL A 386 10.19 25.16 10.16
C VAL A 386 9.42 24.07 10.89
N SER A 387 8.28 24.43 11.47
CA SER A 387 7.24 23.49 11.88
C SER A 387 6.36 23.19 10.68
N VAL A 388 6.16 21.90 10.37
CA VAL A 388 5.20 21.42 9.37
C VAL A 388 4.07 20.68 10.08
N LYS A 389 2.83 21.11 9.90
CA LYS A 389 1.64 20.48 10.51
C LYS A 389 0.53 20.31 9.47
N LEU A 390 -0.24 19.24 9.58
CA LEU A 390 -1.47 19.05 8.82
C LEU A 390 -2.66 19.47 9.70
N ALA A 391 -3.40 20.48 9.24
CA ALA A 391 -4.61 20.94 9.94
C ALA A 391 -5.76 19.93 9.74
N PRO A 392 -6.78 19.92 10.63
CA PRO A 392 -7.94 19.02 10.52
C PRO A 392 -8.71 19.08 9.18
N GLY A 393 -8.56 20.16 8.40
CA GLY A 393 -9.16 20.32 7.08
C GLY A 393 -8.28 19.85 5.90
N GLY A 394 -7.14 19.19 6.16
CA GLY A 394 -6.19 18.75 5.14
C GLY A 394 -5.22 19.84 4.65
N GLU A 395 -5.26 21.03 5.24
CA GLU A 395 -4.33 22.12 4.92
C GLU A 395 -2.93 21.87 5.52
N VAL A 396 -1.89 21.99 4.71
CA VAL A 396 -0.49 21.91 5.16
C VAL A 396 -0.02 23.29 5.63
N LEU A 397 0.29 23.40 6.92
CA LEU A 397 0.79 24.62 7.56
C LEU A 397 2.31 24.51 7.74
N ILE A 398 3.04 25.45 7.13
CA ILE A 398 4.51 25.56 7.28
C ILE A 398 4.81 26.90 7.96
N ARG A 399 5.39 26.85 9.16
CA ARG A 399 5.71 28.04 9.96
C ARG A 399 7.20 28.08 10.32
N PRO A 400 7.92 29.17 10.05
CA PRO A 400 9.29 29.33 10.54
C PRO A 400 9.35 29.24 12.06
N LEU A 401 10.37 28.55 12.58
CA LEU A 401 10.67 28.57 14.00
C LEU A 401 11.58 29.77 14.29
N PRO A 402 11.12 30.76 15.09
CA PRO A 402 11.93 31.91 15.42
C PRO A 402 13.09 31.52 16.32
N ARG A 403 14.22 32.21 16.13
CA ARG A 403 15.34 32.13 17.07
C ARG A 403 15.01 32.96 18.30
N MET A 404 15.18 32.36 19.46
CA MET A 404 14.92 32.96 20.77
C MET A 404 16.10 32.65 21.68
N GLU A 405 16.53 33.60 22.49
CA GLU A 405 17.65 33.37 23.41
C GLU A 405 17.24 32.41 24.53
N SER A 406 15.94 32.33 24.84
CA SER A 406 15.41 31.26 25.70
C SER A 406 15.66 29.85 25.15
N ARG A 407 15.53 29.65 23.83
CA ARG A 407 15.84 28.37 23.16
C ARG A 407 17.32 28.06 23.21
N GLU A 408 18.15 29.07 22.97
CA GLU A 408 19.61 28.97 23.09
C GLU A 408 20.05 28.59 24.51
N MET A 409 19.43 29.21 25.52
CA MET A 409 19.69 28.90 26.92
C MET A 409 19.40 27.43 27.24
N VAL A 410 18.19 26.95 26.91
CA VAL A 410 17.80 25.56 27.19
C VAL A 410 18.69 24.58 26.44
N MET A 411 18.98 24.83 25.16
CA MET A 411 19.89 23.99 24.35
C MET A 411 21.26 23.85 25.03
N GLU A 412 21.89 24.95 25.47
CA GLU A 412 23.20 24.88 26.11
C GLU A 412 23.13 24.19 27.49
N LEU A 413 22.04 24.35 28.24
CA LEU A 413 21.84 23.62 29.50
C LEU A 413 21.70 22.10 29.28
N MET A 414 21.02 21.68 28.21
CA MET A 414 20.97 20.26 27.82
C MET A 414 22.33 19.74 27.40
N LEU A 415 23.13 20.55 26.70
CA LEU A 415 24.51 20.20 26.35
C LEU A 415 25.40 20.07 27.59
N MET A 416 25.25 20.95 28.59
CA MET A 416 25.93 20.82 29.88
C MET A 416 25.51 19.53 30.60
N ALA A 417 24.21 19.21 30.63
CA ALA A 417 23.72 17.97 31.24
C ALA A 417 24.30 16.72 30.54
N GLY A 418 24.36 16.72 29.21
CA GLY A 418 25.00 15.66 28.43
C GLY A 418 26.49 15.52 28.74
N GLU A 419 27.24 16.64 28.83
CA GLU A 419 28.65 16.61 29.24
C GLU A 419 28.82 16.10 30.68
N ALA A 420 27.93 16.48 31.60
CA ALA A 420 27.95 16.02 32.99
C ALA A 420 27.71 14.50 33.08
N VAL A 421 26.71 13.98 32.38
CA VAL A 421 26.43 12.53 32.32
C VAL A 421 27.60 11.78 31.70
N ALA A 422 28.18 12.27 30.61
CA ALA A 422 29.34 11.64 29.97
C ALA A 422 30.54 11.57 30.91
N ARG A 423 30.82 12.65 31.66
CA ARG A 423 31.90 12.67 32.66
C ARG A 423 31.63 11.70 33.82
N TYR A 424 30.38 11.63 34.29
CA TYR A 424 29.99 10.71 35.36
C TYR A 424 30.14 9.25 34.94
N ALA A 425 29.78 8.91 33.69
CA ALA A 425 29.84 7.53 33.19
C ALA A 425 31.28 7.04 32.90
N VAL A 426 32.22 7.96 32.65
CA VAL A 426 33.63 7.63 32.37
C VAL A 426 34.49 7.60 33.64
N ALA A 427 34.09 8.33 34.69
CA ALA A 427 34.76 8.35 35.99
C ALA A 427 34.56 7.03 36.74
#